data_AF-A0AAD1TDA2-F1
#
_entry.id   AF-A0AAD1TDA2-F1
#
_cell.length_a   1.000
_cell.length_b   1.000
_cell.length_c   1.000
_cell.angle_alpha   90.00
_cell.angle_beta   90.00
_cell.angle_gamma   90.00
#
_symmetry.space_group_name_H-M   'P 1'
#
loop_
_entity.id
_entity.type
_entity.pdbx_description
1 polymer ?
#
loop_
_entity_poly.entity_id
_entity_poly.type
_entity_poly.pdbx_seq_one_letter_code
_entity_poly.pdbx_strand_id
1 'polypeptide(L)'
;MSSEESYLAILRYLTNEREPYAPGTEGNVKRKIRKAAACYVVQSGTLYYQRRQRDKERFTELEVVLQPERRKGLIEAAHTGAGGEHLTRHQTWHNLSQTYWWRGESTVMGSSQWGALGATAVMALGEQGISGNVVQLQLQ
;
A
#
# COMPACT_ATOMS: atom_id res chain seq x y z
N MET A 1 -15.32 -14.38 -1.32
CA MET A 1 -14.02 -14.18 -1.98
C MET A 1 -13.35 -12.98 -1.35
N SER A 2 -12.26 -13.21 -0.65
CA SER A 2 -11.44 -12.17 -0.04
C SER A 2 -10.70 -11.34 -1.11
N SER A 3 -10.11 -10.21 -0.72
CA SER A 3 -9.28 -9.41 -1.63
C SER A 3 -8.05 -10.21 -2.10
N GLU A 4 -7.45 -11.00 -1.22
CA GLU A 4 -6.30 -11.86 -1.52
C GLU A 4 -6.63 -12.95 -2.53
N GLU A 5 -7.73 -13.69 -2.32
CA GLU A 5 -8.20 -14.71 -3.27
C GLU A 5 -8.48 -14.10 -4.65
N SER A 6 -9.00 -12.88 -4.68
CA SER A 6 -9.24 -12.15 -5.94
C SER A 6 -7.93 -11.85 -6.67
N TYR A 7 -6.87 -11.45 -5.95
CA TYR A 7 -5.58 -11.16 -6.54
C TYR A 7 -4.85 -12.41 -7.03
N LEU A 8 -4.89 -13.50 -6.27
CA LEU A 8 -4.33 -14.78 -6.67
C LEU A 8 -5.05 -15.31 -7.93
N ALA A 9 -6.36 -15.13 -8.00
CA ALA A 9 -7.13 -15.51 -9.19
C ALA A 9 -6.75 -14.67 -10.42
N ILE A 10 -6.49 -13.36 -10.26
CA ILE A 10 -6.00 -12.50 -11.35
C ILE A 10 -4.58 -12.90 -11.77
N LEU A 11 -3.70 -13.15 -10.80
CA LEU A 11 -2.33 -13.59 -11.07
C LEU A 11 -2.33 -14.91 -11.86
N ARG A 12 -3.14 -15.90 -11.44
CA ARG A 12 -3.31 -17.17 -12.16
C ARG A 12 -3.87 -16.97 -13.56
N TYR A 13 -4.85 -16.08 -13.71
CA TYR A 13 -5.45 -15.75 -15.01
C TYR A 13 -4.43 -15.16 -15.99
N LEU A 14 -3.53 -14.30 -15.51
CA LEU A 14 -2.52 -13.63 -16.34
C LEU A 14 -1.29 -14.49 -16.62
N THR A 15 -0.98 -15.46 -15.76
CA THR A 15 0.22 -16.30 -15.87
C THR A 15 -0.03 -17.67 -16.49
N ASN A 16 -1.26 -18.21 -16.39
CA ASN A 16 -1.59 -19.55 -16.85
C ASN A 16 -2.59 -19.50 -18.02
N GLU A 17 -2.07 -19.57 -19.23
CA GLU A 17 -2.87 -19.55 -20.46
C GLU A 17 -3.73 -20.82 -20.64
N ARG A 18 -3.26 -21.98 -20.14
CA ARG A 18 -3.95 -23.27 -20.29
C ARG A 18 -5.08 -23.44 -19.29
N GLU A 19 -4.89 -23.00 -18.06
CA GLU A 19 -5.90 -23.07 -16.99
C GLU A 19 -6.04 -21.73 -16.25
N PRO A 20 -6.69 -20.74 -16.88
CA PRO A 20 -6.80 -19.39 -16.33
C PRO A 20 -7.75 -19.28 -15.11
N TYR A 21 -8.57 -20.30 -14.82
CA TYR A 21 -9.53 -20.29 -13.71
C TYR A 21 -9.41 -21.53 -12.84
N ALA A 22 -9.52 -21.38 -11.52
CA ALA A 22 -9.45 -22.51 -10.60
C ALA A 22 -10.60 -23.51 -10.90
N PRO A 23 -10.40 -24.81 -10.69
CA PRO A 23 -11.48 -25.80 -10.81
C PRO A 23 -12.69 -25.37 -9.97
N GLY A 24 -13.90 -25.44 -10.55
CA GLY A 24 -15.12 -25.00 -9.88
C GLY A 24 -15.39 -23.48 -9.88
N THR A 25 -14.59 -22.67 -10.57
CA THR A 25 -14.87 -21.22 -10.67
C THR A 25 -16.18 -20.96 -11.45
N GLU A 26 -17.17 -20.37 -10.78
CA GLU A 26 -18.45 -19.98 -11.37
C GLU A 26 -18.31 -18.91 -12.47
N GLY A 27 -19.23 -18.89 -13.43
CA GLY A 27 -19.22 -17.93 -14.55
C GLY A 27 -19.19 -16.46 -14.13
N ASN A 28 -19.90 -16.11 -13.04
CA ASN A 28 -19.90 -14.75 -12.49
C ASN A 28 -18.51 -14.34 -11.96
N VAL A 29 -17.81 -15.26 -11.30
CA VAL A 29 -16.45 -15.04 -10.79
C VAL A 29 -15.47 -14.91 -11.96
N LYS A 30 -15.57 -15.77 -12.97
CA LYS A 30 -14.78 -15.65 -14.22
C LYS A 30 -14.93 -14.28 -14.87
N ARG A 31 -16.15 -13.76 -14.95
CA ARG A 31 -16.43 -12.41 -15.49
C ARG A 31 -15.76 -11.31 -14.67
N LYS A 32 -15.82 -11.40 -13.33
CA LYS A 32 -15.15 -10.44 -12.43
C LYS A 32 -13.64 -10.47 -12.60
N ILE A 33 -13.04 -11.66 -12.69
CA ILE A 33 -11.59 -11.84 -12.91
C ILE A 33 -11.17 -11.22 -14.24
N ARG A 34 -11.83 -11.57 -15.36
CA ARG A 34 -11.49 -10.99 -16.69
C ARG A 34 -11.56 -9.46 -16.68
N LYS A 35 -12.63 -8.91 -16.10
CA LYS A 35 -12.82 -7.45 -16.03
C LYS A 35 -11.74 -6.78 -15.17
N ALA A 36 -11.34 -7.42 -14.07
CA ALA A 36 -10.28 -6.91 -13.22
C ALA A 36 -8.92 -7.00 -13.92
N ALA A 37 -8.59 -8.16 -14.50
CA ALA A 37 -7.32 -8.47 -15.13
C ALA A 37 -6.94 -7.49 -16.24
N ALA A 38 -7.91 -6.87 -16.93
CA ALA A 38 -7.66 -5.82 -17.91
C ALA A 38 -6.90 -4.60 -17.34
N CYS A 39 -6.90 -4.39 -16.02
CA CYS A 39 -6.19 -3.31 -15.36
C CYS A 39 -4.91 -3.76 -14.65
N TYR A 40 -4.49 -5.02 -14.80
CA TYR A 40 -3.29 -5.54 -14.14
C TYR A 40 -2.33 -6.14 -15.17
N VAL A 41 -1.05 -6.10 -14.83
CA VAL A 41 0.02 -6.77 -15.58
C VAL A 41 0.91 -7.54 -14.61
N VAL A 42 1.51 -8.61 -15.09
CA VAL A 42 2.47 -9.40 -14.31
C VAL A 42 3.85 -9.13 -14.89
N GLN A 43 4.77 -8.70 -14.04
CA GLN A 43 6.19 -8.55 -14.40
C GLN A 43 7.01 -9.37 -13.42
N SER A 44 7.80 -10.31 -13.94
CA SER A 44 8.69 -11.18 -13.15
C SER A 44 8.00 -11.91 -11.99
N GLY A 45 6.73 -12.29 -12.17
CA GLY A 45 5.92 -12.97 -11.14
C GLY A 45 5.23 -12.03 -10.13
N THR A 46 5.48 -10.73 -10.21
CA THR A 46 4.82 -9.71 -9.37
C THR A 46 3.66 -9.06 -10.12
N LEU A 47 2.53 -8.90 -9.46
CA LEU A 47 1.34 -8.26 -10.02
C LEU A 47 1.45 -6.74 -9.87
N TYR A 48 1.20 -6.00 -10.94
CA TYR A 48 1.16 -4.54 -10.97
C TYR A 48 -0.21 -4.06 -11.44
N TYR A 49 -0.71 -3.00 -10.82
CA TYR A 49 -1.93 -2.32 -11.22
C TYR A 49 -1.60 -1.17 -12.15
N GLN A 50 -2.22 -1.15 -13.33
CA GLN A 50 -2.08 -0.08 -14.31
C GLN A 50 -3.12 1.01 -14.03
N ARG A 51 -2.64 2.11 -13.44
CA ARG A 51 -3.45 3.31 -13.26
C ARG A 51 -3.29 4.19 -14.50
N ARG A 52 -4.39 4.43 -15.21
CA ARG A 52 -4.43 5.41 -16.30
C ARG A 52 -4.46 6.82 -15.68
N GLN A 53 -3.45 7.63 -15.97
CA GLN A 53 -3.52 9.06 -15.65
C GLN A 53 -4.35 9.75 -16.73
N ARG A 54 -5.22 10.67 -16.30
CA ARG A 54 -6.13 11.38 -17.23
C ARG A 54 -5.36 12.21 -18.26
N ASP A 55 -4.18 12.68 -17.87
CA ASP A 55 -3.40 13.70 -18.59
C ASP A 55 -2.13 13.14 -19.23
N LYS A 56 -1.88 11.83 -19.12
CA LYS A 56 -0.72 11.16 -19.73
C LYS A 56 -1.17 9.92 -20.48
N GLU A 57 -0.64 9.76 -21.69
CA GLU A 57 -0.80 8.52 -22.48
C GLU A 57 -0.09 7.32 -21.84
N ARG A 58 0.67 7.57 -20.75
CA ARG A 58 1.43 6.57 -20.00
C ARG A 58 0.67 6.07 -18.78
N PHE A 59 0.68 4.75 -18.58
CA PHE A 59 0.19 4.11 -17.37
C PHE A 59 1.22 4.22 -16.25
N THR A 60 0.76 4.45 -15.02
CA THR A 60 1.57 4.25 -13.82
C THR A 60 1.35 2.82 -13.34
N GLU A 61 2.44 2.07 -13.19
CA GLU A 61 2.43 0.70 -12.68
C GLU A 61 2.65 0.76 -11.17
N LEU A 62 1.65 0.30 -10.42
CA LEU A 62 1.67 0.27 -8.96
C LEU A 62 1.81 -1.18 -8.50
N GLU A 63 2.81 -1.48 -7.67
CA GLU A 63 3.04 -2.84 -7.21
C GLU A 63 1.88 -3.29 -6.31
N VAL A 64 1.28 -4.44 -6.64
CA VAL A 64 0.16 -4.98 -5.86
C VAL A 64 0.68 -5.77 -4.66
N VAL A 65 0.42 -5.25 -3.46
CA VAL A 65 0.88 -5.89 -2.23
C VAL A 65 -0.18 -6.89 -1.76
N LEU A 66 0.12 -8.17 -1.94
CA LEU A 66 -0.78 -9.29 -1.59
C LEU A 66 -0.85 -9.52 -0.08
N GLN A 67 0.32 -9.64 0.56
CA GLN A 67 0.47 -10.06 1.95
C GLN A 67 0.13 -8.94 2.94
N PRO A 68 -0.74 -9.18 3.93
CA PRO A 68 -1.09 -8.17 4.93
C PRO A 68 0.10 -7.75 5.81
N GLU A 69 1.01 -8.66 6.12
CA GLU A 69 2.23 -8.37 6.90
C GLU A 69 3.15 -7.41 6.14
N ARG A 70 3.29 -7.61 4.83
CA ARG A 70 4.05 -6.71 3.97
C ARG A 70 3.42 -5.33 3.89
N ARG A 71 2.08 -5.25 3.82
CA ARG A 71 1.37 -3.96 3.88
C ARG A 71 1.66 -3.23 5.18
N LYS A 72 1.63 -3.93 6.31
CA LYS A 72 1.96 -3.38 7.62
C LYS A 72 3.39 -2.82 7.66
N GLY A 73 4.37 -3.59 7.20
CA GLY A 73 5.77 -3.12 7.15
C GLY A 73 5.97 -1.90 6.24
N LEU A 74 5.28 -1.84 5.10
CA LEU A 74 5.31 -0.66 4.21
C LEU A 74 4.67 0.57 4.87
N ILE A 75 3.57 0.40 5.61
CA ILE A 75 2.92 1.48 6.33
C ILE A 75 3.81 2.00 7.45
N GLU A 76 4.43 1.13 8.24
CA GLU A 76 5.36 1.49 9.31
C GLU A 76 6.57 2.25 8.73
N ALA A 77 7.17 1.72 7.65
CA ALA A 77 8.30 2.36 6.99
C ALA A 77 7.95 3.71 6.35
N ALA A 78 6.75 3.85 5.78
CA ALA A 78 6.29 5.12 5.19
C ALA A 78 5.76 6.12 6.23
N HIS A 79 5.50 5.68 7.46
CA HIS A 79 5.06 6.55 8.54
C HIS A 79 6.23 7.28 9.20
N THR A 80 7.40 6.64 9.27
CA THR A 80 8.63 7.27 9.74
C THR A 80 9.44 7.75 8.55
N GLY A 81 9.47 9.06 8.32
CA GLY A 81 10.27 9.69 7.27
C GLY A 81 11.78 9.45 7.45
N ALA A 82 12.56 9.70 6.39
CA ALA A 82 14.00 9.43 6.37
C ALA A 82 14.83 10.17 7.46
N GLY A 83 14.27 11.23 8.05
CA GLY A 83 14.86 11.98 9.17
C GLY A 83 14.31 11.63 10.55
N GLY A 84 13.51 10.56 10.69
CA GLY A 84 12.82 10.19 11.94
C GLY A 84 11.52 10.97 12.20
N GLU A 85 11.09 11.83 11.26
CA GLU A 85 9.84 12.57 11.36
C GLU A 85 8.63 11.64 11.16
N HIS A 86 7.60 11.80 12.01
CA HIS A 86 6.36 11.05 11.86
C HIS A 86 5.42 11.76 10.87
N LEU A 87 5.13 11.09 9.76
CA LEU A 87 4.20 11.59 8.76
C LEU A 87 2.75 11.38 9.20
N THR A 88 1.90 12.36 8.88
CA THR A 88 0.46 12.20 9.09
C THR A 88 -0.08 11.07 8.23
N ARG A 89 -1.19 10.47 8.65
CA ARG A 89 -1.90 9.41 7.91
C ARG A 89 -2.09 9.74 6.43
N HIS A 90 -2.51 10.96 6.12
CA HIS A 90 -2.73 11.42 4.76
C HIS A 90 -1.43 11.47 3.95
N GLN A 91 -0.32 11.89 4.55
CA GLN A 91 0.98 11.96 3.90
C GLN A 91 1.56 10.56 3.66
N THR A 92 1.51 9.67 4.66
CA THR A 92 1.92 8.26 4.52
C THR A 92 1.18 7.60 3.37
N TRP A 93 -0.15 7.75 3.32
CA TRP A 93 -0.95 7.16 2.25
C TRP A 93 -0.70 7.81 0.89
N HIS A 94 -0.57 9.13 0.85
CA HIS A 94 -0.22 9.83 -0.39
C HIS A 94 1.08 9.26 -0.98
N ASN A 95 2.11 9.05 -0.16
CA ASN A 95 3.39 8.49 -0.58
C ASN A 95 3.25 7.03 -1.03
N LEU A 96 2.54 6.19 -0.26
CA LEU A 96 2.34 4.78 -0.60
C LEU A 96 1.56 4.60 -1.90
N SER A 97 0.50 5.38 -2.11
CA SER A 97 -0.39 5.28 -3.29
C SER A 97 0.28 5.66 -4.61
N GLN A 98 1.48 6.25 -4.56
CA GLN A 98 2.30 6.55 -5.73
C GLN A 98 3.08 5.34 -6.23
N THR A 99 3.34 4.34 -5.37
CA THR A 99 4.20 3.19 -5.68
C THR A 99 3.47 1.85 -5.53
N TYR A 100 2.53 1.75 -4.59
CA TYR A 100 1.87 0.51 -4.21
C TYR A 100 0.34 0.56 -4.37
N TRP A 101 -0.28 -0.62 -4.50
CA TRP A 101 -1.72 -0.78 -4.65
C TRP A 101 -2.26 -2.00 -3.90
N TRP A 102 -3.43 -1.87 -3.27
CA TRP A 102 -4.24 -3.00 -2.80
C TRP A 102 -5.71 -2.58 -2.55
N ARG A 103 -6.64 -3.54 -2.58
CA ARG A 103 -8.09 -3.35 -2.42
C ARG A 103 -8.45 -3.45 -0.94
N GLY A 104 -9.15 -2.44 -0.42
CA GLY A 104 -9.70 -2.41 0.94
C GLY A 104 -9.52 -1.07 1.67
N GLU A 105 -8.65 -0.21 1.15
CA GLU A 105 -8.21 1.05 1.77
C GLU A 105 -9.31 2.09 1.98
N SER A 106 -10.30 2.19 1.07
CA SER A 106 -11.37 3.18 1.24
C SER A 106 -12.23 2.93 2.48
N THR A 107 -12.25 1.70 3.02
CA THR A 107 -13.05 1.35 4.21
C THR A 107 -12.20 1.35 5.48
N VAL A 108 -10.90 1.06 5.41
CA VAL A 108 -9.98 1.13 6.56
C VAL A 108 -9.73 2.57 7.02
N MET A 109 -10.07 3.57 6.19
CA MET A 109 -10.18 4.96 6.63
C MET A 109 -11.36 5.25 7.58
N GLY A 110 -12.34 4.35 7.67
CA GLY A 110 -13.53 4.52 8.51
C GLY A 110 -13.60 3.70 9.80
N SER A 111 -12.78 2.66 10.01
CA SER A 111 -12.97 1.80 11.19
C SER A 111 -11.70 1.07 11.66
N SER A 112 -11.26 1.49 12.84
CA SER A 112 -10.78 0.65 13.97
C SER A 112 -9.50 -0.19 13.84
N GLN A 113 -8.81 -0.27 12.70
CA GLN A 113 -7.58 -1.09 12.62
C GLN A 113 -6.28 -0.35 12.97
N TRP A 114 -6.31 0.98 13.18
CA TRP A 114 -5.15 1.76 13.64
C TRP A 114 -4.96 1.77 15.17
N GLY A 115 -5.94 1.27 15.94
CA GLY A 115 -5.88 1.25 17.40
C GLY A 115 -4.77 0.38 17.99
N ALA A 116 -4.18 -0.53 17.21
CA ALA A 116 -3.15 -1.45 17.68
C ALA A 116 -1.71 -1.06 17.25
N LEU A 117 -1.53 -0.19 16.26
CA LEU A 117 -0.19 0.22 15.78
C LEU A 117 0.27 1.57 16.36
N GLY A 118 -0.64 2.39 16.89
CA GLY A 118 -0.30 3.65 17.55
C GLY A 118 0.14 3.52 19.01
N ALA A 119 -0.13 2.39 19.68
CA ALA A 119 0.13 2.26 21.12
C ALA A 119 1.58 1.87 21.47
N THR A 120 2.35 1.31 20.52
CA THR A 120 3.71 0.81 20.82
C THR A 120 4.82 1.79 20.43
N ALA A 121 4.57 2.72 19.49
CA ALA A 121 5.57 3.70 19.07
C ALA A 121 5.60 4.97 19.95
N VAL A 122 4.50 5.29 20.66
CA VAL A 122 4.42 6.50 21.51
C VAL A 122 5.04 6.32 22.90
N MET A 123 5.37 5.08 23.32
CA MET A 123 5.89 4.82 24.67
C MET A 123 7.42 4.70 24.76
N ALA A 124 8.18 4.84 23.67
CA ALA A 124 9.60 4.49 23.67
C ALA A 124 10.60 5.65 23.84
N LEU A 125 10.19 6.93 23.87
CA LEU A 125 11.09 8.05 24.20
C LEU A 125 10.33 9.14 24.98
N GLY A 126 9.80 8.76 26.14
CA GLY A 126 9.57 9.70 27.23
C GLY A 126 10.83 9.79 28.08
N GLU A 127 11.21 11.02 28.41
CA GLU A 127 12.27 11.37 29.35
C GLU A 127 13.71 11.23 28.80
N GLN A 128 14.29 12.35 28.40
CA GLN A 128 15.43 12.99 29.07
C GLN A 128 15.56 14.42 28.55
N GLY A 129 15.27 15.38 29.43
CA GLY A 129 15.68 16.76 29.21
C GLY A 129 17.20 16.86 29.22
N ILE A 130 17.74 17.90 28.59
CA ILE A 130 18.77 18.80 29.13
C ILE A 130 19.00 19.92 28.11
N SER A 131 18.72 21.15 28.56
CA SER A 131 19.47 22.39 28.42
C SER A 131 20.34 22.63 27.18
N GLY A 132 20.13 23.78 26.52
CA GLY A 132 21.05 24.30 25.51
C GLY A 132 20.66 25.66 24.97
N ASN A 133 20.57 26.66 25.85
CA ASN A 133 20.40 28.06 25.49
C ASN A 133 21.71 28.56 24.87
N VAL A 134 21.75 28.86 23.57
CA VAL A 134 22.88 29.56 22.93
C VAL A 134 22.39 30.89 22.40
N VAL A 135 22.72 31.91 23.19
CA VAL A 135 22.72 33.32 22.83
C VAL A 135 23.87 33.57 21.85
N GLN A 136 23.69 34.59 21.00
CA GLN A 136 24.70 35.56 20.54
C GLN A 136 24.96 35.60 19.04
N LEU A 137 24.19 36.45 18.34
CA LEU A 137 24.60 37.15 17.12
C LEU A 137 24.03 38.57 17.12
N GLN A 138 24.86 39.55 17.46
CA GLN A 138 24.83 40.85 16.78
C GLN A 138 26.14 41.61 17.02
N LEU A 139 26.89 41.73 15.93
CA LEU A 139 27.94 42.72 15.70
C LEU A 139 27.26 44.04 15.31
N GLN A 140 27.47 45.09 16.10
CA GLN A 140 27.84 46.46 15.70
C GLN A 140 27.86 47.37 16.92
#